data_AF-A0A1V5NZC5-F1
#
_entry.id   AF-A0A1V5NZC5-F1
#
_cell.length_a   1.000
_cell.length_b   1.000
_cell.length_c   1.000
_cell.angle_alpha   90.00
_cell.angle_beta   90.00
_cell.angle_gamma   90.00
#
_symmetry.space_group_name_H-M   'P 1'
#
loop_
_entity.id
_entity.type
_entity.pdbx_description
1 polymer ?
#
loop_
_entity_poly.entity_id
_entity_poly.type
_entity_poly.pdbx_seq_one_letter_code
_entity_poly.pdbx_strand_id
1 'polypeptide(L)'
;MTAEIEAFFDVLTDGKRGREERTGAAASLARQVASLWRSLPDGRRSELAERLAALLGNPEEEPGVRTAAAQVLRNAADKLPPEVHLRLFDVLATTIGDGASRKLFALMQEACRLVSGLNISACTDDALMQRLNDAIFEAVLLRGAIEDEAFSDCVDTAFGLTRNHLNKLRGDWS
;
A
#
# COMPACT_ATOMS: atom_id res chain seq x y z
N MET A 1 25.17 -0.78 -6.73
CA MET A 1 23.72 -0.60 -6.94
C MET A 1 22.92 -1.00 -5.70
N THR A 2 23.12 -2.19 -5.10
CA THR A 2 22.39 -2.60 -3.88
C THR A 2 22.61 -1.67 -2.68
N ALA A 3 23.85 -1.23 -2.43
CA ALA A 3 24.18 -0.36 -1.30
C ALA A 3 23.52 1.04 -1.33
N GLU A 4 23.25 1.58 -2.53
CA GLU A 4 22.64 2.90 -2.69
C GLU A 4 21.15 2.89 -2.36
N ILE A 5 20.48 1.77 -2.63
CA ILE A 5 19.06 1.56 -2.33
C ILE A 5 18.85 1.27 -0.86
N GLU A 6 19.75 0.49 -0.26
CA GLU A 6 19.76 0.31 1.18
C GLU A 6 19.94 1.65 1.88
N ALA A 7 20.83 2.52 1.38
CA ALA A 7 20.94 3.87 1.89
C ALA A 7 19.64 4.68 1.75
N PHE A 8 18.92 4.57 0.63
CA PHE A 8 17.62 5.23 0.51
C PHE A 8 16.55 4.62 1.43
N PHE A 9 16.55 3.31 1.66
CA PHE A 9 15.64 2.66 2.62
C PHE A 9 15.95 3.10 4.05
N ASP A 10 17.22 3.15 4.41
CA ASP A 10 17.66 3.62 5.72
C ASP A 10 17.26 5.09 5.91
N VAL A 11 17.47 5.95 4.92
CA VAL A 11 17.00 7.34 4.98
C VAL A 11 15.47 7.41 5.12
N LEU A 12 14.72 6.66 4.31
CA LEU A 12 13.26 6.68 4.35
C LEU A 12 12.69 6.20 5.70
N THR A 13 13.33 5.19 6.30
CA THR A 13 12.87 4.54 7.54
C THR A 13 13.47 5.14 8.81
N ASP A 14 14.48 6.01 8.70
CA ASP A 14 15.07 6.71 9.83
C ASP A 14 14.22 7.91 10.25
N GLY A 15 13.48 7.74 11.35
CA GLY A 15 12.65 8.79 11.94
C GLY A 15 13.42 10.01 12.47
N LYS A 16 14.76 9.99 12.48
CA LYS A 16 15.60 11.16 12.81
C LYS A 16 15.94 12.02 11.59
N ARG A 17 15.71 11.50 10.37
CA ARG A 17 16.00 12.22 9.12
C ARG A 17 14.94 13.29 8.87
N GLY A 18 15.38 14.38 8.24
CA GLY A 18 14.50 15.48 7.90
C GLY A 18 13.45 15.05 6.87
N ARG A 19 12.28 15.69 6.93
CA ARG A 19 11.14 15.47 6.03
C ARG A 19 11.52 15.46 4.54
N GLU A 20 12.25 16.48 4.10
CA GLU A 20 12.65 16.60 2.69
C GLU A 20 13.58 15.47 2.25
N GLU A 21 14.47 15.05 3.13
CA GLU A 21 15.43 13.96 2.90
C GLU A 21 14.68 12.63 2.76
N ARG A 22 13.73 12.36 3.66
CA ARG A 22 12.89 11.15 3.63
C ARG A 22 12.02 11.11 2.38
N THR A 23 11.38 12.22 2.02
CA THR A 23 10.57 12.33 0.79
C THR A 23 11.42 12.14 -0.48
N GLY A 24 12.61 12.73 -0.52
CA GLY A 24 13.56 12.56 -1.63
C GLY A 24 14.07 11.12 -1.78
N ALA A 25 14.36 10.45 -0.67
CA ALA A 25 14.70 9.03 -0.66
C ALA A 25 13.53 8.17 -1.15
N ALA A 26 12.31 8.48 -0.71
CA ALA A 26 11.08 7.83 -1.15
C ALA A 26 10.87 7.93 -2.67
N ALA A 27 11.00 9.14 -3.24
CA ALA A 27 10.88 9.37 -4.68
C ALA A 27 11.98 8.66 -5.49
N SER A 28 13.18 8.53 -4.91
CA SER A 28 14.30 7.79 -5.52
C SER A 28 14.06 6.27 -5.48
N LEU A 29 13.53 5.75 -4.37
CA LEU A 29 13.14 4.34 -4.23
C LEU A 29 12.01 3.97 -5.19
N ALA A 30 10.94 4.76 -5.25
CA ALA A 30 9.80 4.50 -6.12
C ALA A 30 10.21 4.31 -7.59
N ARG A 31 11.22 5.03 -8.07
CA ARG A 31 11.72 4.94 -9.45
C ARG A 31 12.61 3.71 -9.70
N GLN A 32 13.28 3.20 -8.69
CA GLN A 32 14.35 2.20 -8.84
C GLN A 32 13.97 0.81 -8.31
N VAL A 33 12.94 0.71 -7.46
CA VAL A 33 12.66 -0.49 -6.66
C VAL A 33 12.32 -1.73 -7.49
N ALA A 34 11.58 -1.62 -8.59
CA ALA A 34 11.05 -2.81 -9.29
C ALA A 34 12.16 -3.73 -9.85
N SER A 35 13.25 -3.17 -10.37
CA SER A 35 14.37 -3.96 -10.92
C SER A 35 15.28 -4.53 -9.83
N LEU A 36 15.28 -3.89 -8.66
CA LEU A 36 16.26 -4.12 -7.60
C LEU A 36 15.70 -4.93 -6.43
N TRP A 37 14.39 -4.90 -6.21
CA TRP A 37 13.73 -5.78 -5.25
C TRP A 37 14.05 -7.25 -5.54
N ARG A 38 14.17 -7.62 -6.83
CA ARG A 38 14.55 -8.97 -7.27
C ARG A 38 15.98 -9.38 -6.93
N SER A 39 16.90 -8.43 -6.78
CA SER A 39 18.29 -8.75 -6.44
C SER A 39 18.53 -8.87 -4.95
N LEU A 40 17.53 -8.56 -4.11
CA LEU A 40 17.61 -8.67 -2.66
C LEU A 40 17.33 -10.12 -2.19
N PRO A 41 18.08 -10.64 -1.20
CA PRO A 41 17.74 -11.90 -0.53
C PRO A 41 16.34 -11.86 0.10
N ASP A 42 15.66 -13.02 0.19
CA ASP A 42 14.28 -13.11 0.70
C ASP A 42 14.13 -12.51 2.12
N GLY A 43 15.08 -12.80 3.01
CA GLY A 43 15.06 -12.25 4.38
C GLY A 43 15.12 -10.72 4.39
N ARG A 44 15.90 -10.12 3.48
CA ARG A 44 16.01 -8.67 3.36
C ARG A 44 14.78 -8.04 2.73
N ARG A 45 14.17 -8.68 1.73
CA ARG A 45 12.88 -8.23 1.17
C ARG A 45 11.78 -8.20 2.22
N SER A 46 11.72 -9.24 3.05
CA SER A 46 10.73 -9.36 4.12
C SER A 46 10.89 -8.22 5.13
N GLU A 47 12.11 -8.01 5.62
CA GLU A 47 12.43 -6.94 6.57
C GLU A 47 12.09 -5.54 6.01
N LEU A 48 12.46 -5.26 4.76
CA LEU A 48 12.16 -3.97 4.13
C LEU A 48 10.66 -3.77 3.94
N ALA A 49 9.94 -4.81 3.53
CA ALA A 49 8.50 -4.72 3.38
C ALA A 49 7.79 -4.45 4.71
N GLU A 50 8.25 -5.07 5.81
CA GLU A 50 7.73 -4.81 7.15
C GLU A 50 7.97 -3.37 7.59
N ARG A 51 9.17 -2.83 7.37
CA ARG A 51 9.49 -1.43 7.68
C ARG A 51 8.62 -0.45 6.88
N LEU A 52 8.42 -0.72 5.59
CA LEU A 52 7.56 0.10 4.73
C LEU A 52 6.08 0.00 5.14
N ALA A 53 5.61 -1.18 5.51
CA ALA A 53 4.25 -1.38 6.02
C ALA A 53 4.03 -0.59 7.32
N ALA A 54 5.03 -0.57 8.21
CA ALA A 54 4.99 0.23 9.44
C ALA A 54 4.92 1.73 9.15
N LEU A 55 5.70 2.23 8.18
CA LEU A 55 5.59 3.63 7.73
C LEU A 55 4.20 3.93 7.17
N LEU A 56 3.71 3.09 6.25
CA LEU A 56 2.41 3.25 5.60
C LEU A 56 1.26 3.35 6.62
N GLY A 57 1.26 2.43 7.58
CA GLY A 57 0.23 2.33 8.62
C GLY A 57 0.34 3.33 9.76
N ASN A 58 1.40 4.15 9.83
CA ASN A 58 1.57 5.12 10.91
C ASN A 58 0.81 6.43 10.62
N PRO A 59 -0.29 6.75 11.33
CA PRO A 59 -1.06 7.97 11.07
C PRO A 59 -0.31 9.28 11.42
N GLU A 60 0.68 9.18 12.32
CA GLU A 60 1.55 10.29 12.73
C GLU A 60 2.70 10.55 11.74
N GLU A 61 2.94 9.61 10.82
CA GLU A 61 3.91 9.80 9.74
C GLU A 61 3.36 10.76 8.69
N GLU A 62 4.27 11.46 8.02
CA GLU A 62 3.87 12.41 6.99
C GLU A 62 3.13 11.73 5.83
N PRO A 63 2.00 12.29 5.34
CA PRO A 63 1.29 11.74 4.18
C PRO A 63 2.17 11.48 2.95
N GLY A 64 3.16 12.34 2.67
CA GLY A 64 4.10 12.15 1.55
C GLY A 64 4.97 10.90 1.71
N VAL A 65 5.51 10.69 2.92
CA VAL A 65 6.31 9.50 3.26
C VAL A 65 5.47 8.24 3.18
N ARG A 66 4.24 8.27 3.71
CA ARG A 66 3.28 7.15 3.64
C ARG A 66 2.91 6.81 2.20
N THR A 67 2.63 7.83 1.38
CA THR A 67 2.30 7.66 -0.05
C THR A 67 3.44 6.99 -0.78
N ALA A 68 4.68 7.40 -0.52
CA ALA A 68 5.83 6.79 -1.14
C ALA A 68 6.10 5.37 -0.64
N ALA A 69 5.86 5.08 0.65
CA ALA A 69 5.92 3.71 1.16
C ALA A 69 4.91 2.79 0.44
N ALA A 70 3.68 3.26 0.22
CA ALA A 70 2.68 2.55 -0.58
C ALA A 70 3.16 2.33 -2.02
N GLN A 71 3.72 3.35 -2.66
CA GLN A 71 4.23 3.27 -4.03
C GLN A 71 5.38 2.25 -4.17
N VAL A 72 6.31 2.23 -3.20
CA VAL A 72 7.41 1.27 -3.16
C VAL A 72 6.87 -0.15 -2.99
N LEU A 73 5.98 -0.37 -2.03
CA LEU A 73 5.35 -1.67 -1.81
C LEU A 73 4.57 -2.14 -3.04
N ARG A 74 3.84 -1.23 -3.70
CA ARG A 74 3.08 -1.51 -4.94
C ARG A 74 4.00 -2.01 -6.04
N ASN A 75 5.14 -1.33 -6.24
CA ASN A 75 6.11 -1.71 -7.26
C ASN A 75 6.81 -3.05 -6.97
N ALA A 76 6.69 -3.57 -5.75
CA ALA A 76 7.25 -4.84 -5.31
C ALA A 76 6.18 -5.91 -5.04
N ALA A 77 4.88 -5.62 -5.20
CA ALA A 77 3.78 -6.41 -4.67
C ALA A 77 3.77 -7.87 -5.15
N ASP A 78 4.11 -8.11 -6.42
CA ASP A 78 4.19 -9.44 -7.02
C ASP A 78 5.43 -10.26 -6.58
N LYS A 79 6.30 -9.66 -5.75
CA LYS A 79 7.53 -10.23 -5.22
C LYS A 79 7.59 -10.22 -3.69
N LEU A 80 6.51 -9.78 -3.03
CA LEU A 80 6.42 -9.83 -1.59
C LEU A 80 6.15 -11.27 -1.12
N PRO A 81 6.70 -11.67 0.05
CA PRO A 81 6.34 -12.93 0.67
C PRO A 81 4.84 -12.99 1.02
N PRO A 82 4.18 -14.17 0.93
CA PRO A 82 2.76 -14.30 1.26
C PRO A 82 2.37 -13.77 2.65
N GLU A 83 3.25 -13.92 3.64
CA GLU A 83 3.02 -13.48 5.01
C GLU A 83 2.91 -11.95 5.11
N VAL A 84 3.63 -11.23 4.23
CA VAL A 84 3.59 -9.77 4.13
C VAL A 84 2.26 -9.32 3.52
N HIS A 85 1.70 -10.07 2.56
CA HIS A 85 0.42 -9.71 1.94
C HIS A 85 -0.70 -9.62 2.97
N LEU A 86 -0.80 -10.61 3.87
CA LEU A 86 -1.81 -10.64 4.91
C LEU A 86 -1.72 -9.44 5.84
N ARG A 87 -0.51 -9.10 6.30
CA ARG A 87 -0.28 -7.91 7.13
C ARG A 87 -0.62 -6.62 6.41
N LEU A 88 -0.33 -6.54 5.12
CA LEU A 88 -0.63 -5.35 4.32
C LEU A 88 -2.14 -5.10 4.19
N PHE A 89 -3.00 -6.12 4.17
CA PHE A 89 -4.45 -5.89 4.13
C PHE A 89 -4.96 -5.13 5.36
N ASP A 90 -4.44 -5.44 6.55
CA ASP A 90 -4.78 -4.72 7.78
C ASP A 90 -4.28 -3.27 7.76
N VAL A 91 -3.01 -3.09 7.37
CA VAL A 91 -2.39 -1.78 7.20
C VAL A 91 -3.17 -0.93 6.18
N LEU A 92 -3.57 -1.52 5.06
CA LEU A 92 -4.29 -0.85 3.99
C LEU A 92 -5.70 -0.44 4.41
N ALA A 93 -6.43 -1.30 5.13
CA ALA A 93 -7.76 -0.95 5.65
C ALA A 93 -7.68 0.29 6.54
N THR A 94 -6.69 0.34 7.44
CA THR A 94 -6.46 1.49 8.32
C THR A 94 -6.01 2.72 7.55
N THR A 95 -5.07 2.56 6.61
CA THR A 95 -4.50 3.65 5.82
C THR A 95 -5.54 4.31 4.92
N ILE A 96 -6.37 3.51 4.24
CA ILE A 96 -7.42 4.02 3.36
C ILE A 96 -8.50 4.72 4.19
N GLY A 97 -8.91 4.16 5.33
CA GLY A 97 -9.88 4.81 6.23
C GLY A 97 -9.40 6.16 6.78
N ASP A 98 -8.13 6.24 7.20
CA ASP A 98 -7.49 7.51 7.59
C ASP A 98 -7.40 8.49 6.40
N GLY A 99 -7.01 7.98 5.24
CA GLY A 99 -6.95 8.74 4.00
C GLY A 99 -8.30 9.33 3.60
N ALA A 100 -9.39 8.59 3.74
CA ALA A 100 -10.74 9.06 3.46
C ALA A 100 -11.15 10.15 4.46
N SER A 101 -10.95 9.88 5.75
CA SER A 101 -11.28 10.80 6.85
C SER A 101 -10.58 12.16 6.72
N ARG A 102 -9.33 12.14 6.25
CA ARG A 102 -8.46 13.33 6.10
C ARG A 102 -8.39 13.85 4.66
N LYS A 103 -9.11 13.24 3.72
CA LYS A 103 -9.08 13.57 2.27
C LYS A 103 -7.68 13.54 1.66
N LEU A 104 -6.87 12.55 2.03
CA LEU A 104 -5.51 12.33 1.51
C LEU A 104 -5.57 11.53 0.20
N PHE A 105 -6.02 12.16 -0.88
CA PHE A 105 -6.29 11.49 -2.17
C PHE A 105 -5.10 10.73 -2.75
N ALA A 106 -3.90 11.34 -2.75
CA ALA A 106 -2.71 10.67 -3.26
C ALA A 106 -2.34 9.41 -2.47
N LEU A 107 -2.51 9.44 -1.13
CA LEU A 107 -2.27 8.28 -0.27
C LEU A 107 -3.29 7.18 -0.55
N MET A 108 -4.58 7.52 -0.61
CA MET A 108 -5.64 6.57 -0.94
C MET A 108 -5.44 5.95 -2.33
N GLN A 109 -5.04 6.75 -3.32
CA GLN A 109 -4.75 6.29 -4.67
C GLN A 109 -3.68 5.20 -4.67
N GLU A 110 -2.53 5.48 -4.04
CA GLU A 110 -1.42 4.53 -3.99
C GLU A 110 -1.74 3.31 -3.12
N ALA A 111 -2.51 3.47 -2.04
CA ALA A 111 -3.00 2.36 -1.23
C ALA A 111 -3.95 1.44 -2.03
N CYS A 112 -4.90 1.99 -2.80
CA CYS A 112 -5.80 1.20 -3.65
C CYS A 112 -5.06 0.50 -4.80
N ARG A 113 -4.06 1.16 -5.39
CA ARG A 113 -3.18 0.51 -6.36
C ARG A 113 -2.38 -0.63 -5.74
N LEU A 114 -1.90 -0.48 -4.51
CA LEU A 114 -1.24 -1.56 -3.78
C LEU A 114 -2.19 -2.72 -3.53
N VAL A 115 -3.43 -2.48 -3.06
CA VAL A 115 -4.47 -3.54 -2.92
C VAL A 115 -4.59 -4.35 -4.21
N SER A 116 -4.64 -3.68 -5.36
CA SER A 116 -4.80 -4.31 -6.67
C SER A 116 -3.59 -5.14 -7.11
N GLY A 117 -2.39 -4.85 -6.57
CA GLY A 117 -1.17 -5.62 -6.83
C GLY A 117 -0.95 -6.78 -5.87
N LEU A 118 -1.66 -6.83 -4.74
CA LEU A 118 -1.52 -7.90 -3.76
C LEU A 118 -2.33 -9.14 -4.17
N ASN A 119 -1.82 -10.30 -3.76
CA ASN A 119 -2.57 -11.55 -3.88
C ASN A 119 -3.74 -11.61 -2.87
N ILE A 120 -4.89 -11.05 -3.25
CA ILE A 120 -6.11 -11.04 -2.44
C ILE A 120 -6.60 -12.46 -2.11
N SER A 121 -6.36 -13.44 -3.00
CA SER A 121 -6.76 -14.83 -2.75
C SER A 121 -6.04 -15.49 -1.58
N ALA A 122 -4.91 -14.92 -1.12
CA ALA A 122 -4.21 -15.38 0.06
C ALA A 122 -4.96 -15.04 1.36
N CYS A 123 -5.86 -14.06 1.36
CA CYS A 123 -6.63 -13.67 2.54
C CYS A 123 -7.88 -14.56 2.69
N THR A 124 -7.87 -15.43 3.69
CA THR A 124 -9.03 -16.29 4.02
C THR A 124 -9.87 -15.74 5.19
N ASP A 125 -9.49 -14.58 5.73
CA ASP A 125 -10.18 -13.92 6.84
C ASP A 125 -11.27 -12.99 6.30
N ASP A 126 -12.54 -13.40 6.47
CA ASP A 126 -13.72 -12.63 6.04
C ASP A 126 -13.81 -11.26 6.74
N ALA A 127 -13.50 -11.19 8.04
CA ALA A 127 -13.62 -9.96 8.81
C ALA A 127 -12.56 -8.93 8.36
N LEU A 128 -11.33 -9.40 8.12
CA LEU A 128 -10.27 -8.56 7.57
C LEU A 128 -10.62 -8.05 6.17
N MET A 129 -11.11 -8.93 5.29
CA MET A 129 -11.51 -8.55 3.93
C MET A 129 -12.70 -7.59 3.91
N GLN A 130 -13.70 -7.80 4.78
CA GLN A 130 -14.82 -6.89 4.94
C GLN A 130 -14.34 -5.50 5.34
N ARG A 131 -13.48 -5.40 6.36
CA ARG A 131 -12.97 -4.09 6.83
C ARG A 131 -12.16 -3.38 5.74
N LEU A 132 -11.34 -4.10 4.98
CA LEU A 132 -10.63 -3.53 3.83
C LEU A 132 -11.60 -3.02 2.76
N ASN A 133 -12.61 -3.83 2.44
CA ASN A 133 -13.64 -3.46 1.46
C ASN A 133 -14.43 -2.22 1.89
N ASP A 134 -14.78 -2.11 3.17
CA ASP A 134 -15.49 -0.94 3.73
C ASP A 134 -14.61 0.32 3.66
N ALA A 135 -13.33 0.21 3.99
CA ALA A 135 -12.40 1.33 3.85
C ALA A 135 -12.29 1.80 2.38
N ILE A 136 -12.21 0.87 1.43
CA ILE A 136 -12.22 1.20 0.00
C ILE A 136 -13.56 1.82 -0.43
N PHE A 137 -14.68 1.36 0.12
CA PHE A 137 -15.99 1.95 -0.15
C PHE A 137 -16.05 3.43 0.28
N GLU A 138 -15.46 3.81 1.41
CA GLU A 138 -15.33 5.22 1.79
C GLU A 138 -14.54 6.02 0.75
N ALA A 139 -13.48 5.46 0.18
CA ALA A 139 -12.75 6.09 -0.93
C ALA A 139 -13.61 6.20 -2.21
N VAL A 140 -14.46 5.19 -2.51
CA VAL A 140 -15.42 5.22 -3.63
C VAL A 140 -16.38 6.40 -3.48
N LEU A 141 -16.90 6.66 -2.28
CA LEU A 141 -17.81 7.78 -2.03
C LEU A 141 -17.15 9.14 -2.31
N LEU A 142 -15.83 9.23 -2.15
CA LEU A 142 -15.07 10.45 -2.38
C LEU A 142 -14.65 10.66 -3.85
N ARG A 143 -14.68 9.62 -4.70
CA ARG A 143 -14.19 9.72 -6.09
C ARG A 143 -14.96 10.75 -6.92
N GLY A 144 -16.26 10.91 -6.66
CA GLY A 144 -17.11 11.91 -7.34
C GLY A 144 -16.80 13.35 -6.96
N ALA A 145 -15.98 13.59 -5.92
CA ALA A 145 -15.64 14.92 -5.45
C ALA A 145 -14.38 15.52 -6.08
N ILE A 146 -13.55 14.73 -6.79
CA ILE A 146 -12.21 15.17 -7.18
C ILE A 146 -11.92 15.23 -8.68
N GLU A 147 -12.89 14.85 -9.54
CA GLU A 147 -12.76 14.84 -11.01
C GLU A 147 -11.42 14.25 -11.52
N ASP A 148 -10.81 13.33 -10.75
CA ASP A 148 -9.55 12.67 -11.06
C ASP A 148 -9.85 11.23 -11.50
N GLU A 149 -9.71 11.00 -12.80
CA GLU A 149 -9.93 9.69 -13.42
C GLU A 149 -8.91 8.66 -12.90
N ALA A 150 -7.65 9.06 -12.69
CA ALA A 150 -6.61 8.16 -12.22
C ALA A 150 -6.81 7.72 -10.75
N PHE A 151 -7.50 8.54 -9.95
CA PHE A 151 -7.98 8.13 -8.63
C PHE A 151 -9.18 7.20 -8.74
N SER A 152 -10.17 7.57 -9.55
CA SER A 152 -11.40 6.79 -9.73
C SER A 152 -11.11 5.38 -10.20
N ASP A 153 -10.28 5.21 -11.24
CA ASP A 153 -9.93 3.91 -11.80
C ASP A 153 -9.31 2.96 -10.78
N CYS A 154 -8.39 3.47 -9.95
CA CYS A 154 -7.68 2.62 -9.00
C CYS A 154 -8.55 2.21 -7.81
N VAL A 155 -9.45 3.09 -7.36
CA VAL A 155 -10.41 2.82 -6.29
C VAL A 155 -11.43 1.79 -6.76
N ASP A 156 -11.94 1.93 -7.98
CA ASP A 156 -12.93 1.04 -8.58
C ASP A 156 -12.36 -0.36 -8.81
N THR A 157 -11.12 -0.43 -9.30
CA THR A 157 -10.40 -1.69 -9.47
C THR A 157 -10.21 -2.39 -8.12
N ALA A 158 -9.72 -1.67 -7.10
CA ALA A 158 -9.52 -2.22 -5.77
C ALA A 158 -10.83 -2.73 -5.17
N PHE A 159 -11.90 -1.93 -5.26
CA PHE A 159 -13.23 -2.27 -4.73
C PHE A 159 -13.80 -3.51 -5.41
N GLY A 160 -13.73 -3.58 -6.73
CA GLY A 160 -14.19 -4.74 -7.49
C GLY A 160 -13.46 -6.02 -7.08
N LEU A 161 -12.14 -5.96 -6.92
CA LEU A 161 -11.33 -7.11 -6.49
C LEU A 161 -11.68 -7.57 -5.07
N THR A 162 -11.74 -6.64 -4.10
CA THR A 162 -12.03 -7.00 -2.70
C THR A 162 -13.44 -7.50 -2.52
N ARG A 163 -14.43 -6.85 -3.16
CA ARG A 163 -15.84 -7.26 -3.10
C ARG A 163 -16.05 -8.63 -3.72
N ASN A 164 -15.47 -8.86 -4.90
CA ASN A 164 -15.59 -10.16 -5.56
C ASN A 164 -15.01 -11.26 -4.68
N HIS A 165 -13.83 -11.06 -4.08
CA HIS A 165 -13.22 -12.05 -3.20
C HIS A 165 -14.04 -12.30 -1.92
N LEU A 166 -14.56 -11.24 -1.31
CA LEU A 166 -15.43 -11.33 -0.13
C LEU A 166 -16.69 -12.17 -0.42
N ASN A 167 -17.33 -11.96 -1.56
CA ASN A 167 -18.46 -12.79 -2.00
C ASN A 167 -18.05 -14.27 -2.12
N LYS A 168 -16.85 -14.57 -2.63
CA LYS A 168 -16.35 -15.95 -2.69
C LYS A 168 -16.19 -16.57 -1.30
N LEU A 169 -15.62 -15.82 -0.35
CA LEU A 169 -15.43 -16.30 1.03
C LEU A 169 -16.76 -16.66 1.71
N ARG A 170 -17.82 -15.91 1.39
CA ARG A 170 -19.17 -16.12 1.94
C ARG A 170 -19.99 -17.18 1.22
N GLY A 171 -19.52 -17.66 0.08
CA GLY A 171 -20.28 -18.57 -0.78
C GLY A 171 -21.42 -17.87 -1.54
N ASP A 172 -21.43 -16.54 -1.58
CA ASP A 172 -22.43 -15.72 -2.24
C ASP A 172 -22.08 -15.57 -3.74
N TRP A 173 -22.32 -16.62 -4.51
CA TRP A 173 -22.27 -16.55 -5.98
C TRP A 173 -23.70 -16.48 -6.51
N SER A 174 -24.15 -15.27 -6.86
CA SER A 174 -25.34 -15.03 -7.68
C SER A 174 -24.97 -14.94 -9.15
#